data_AF-A0A7W0P9Y7-F1
#
_entry.id   AF-A0A7W0P9Y7-F1
#
_cell.length_a   1.000
_cell.length_b   1.000
_cell.length_c   1.000
_cell.angle_alpha   90.00
_cell.angle_beta   90.00
_cell.angle_gamma   90.00
#
_symmetry.space_group_name_H-M   'P 1'
#
loop_
_entity.id
_entity.type
_entity.pdbx_description
1 polymer ?
#
loop_
_entity_poly.entity_id
_entity_poly.type
_entity_poly.pdbx_seq_one_letter_code
_entity_poly.pdbx_strand_id
1 'polypeptide(L)' 'MSVESLLALDEAIAGGRFTSRAAALREGLDRLLDEERNRRIDEAYRRGYLASPQEEWVGSSGLASFAAFVAAEEAGADPL' A
#
# COMPACT_ATOMS: atom_id res chain seq x y z
N MET A 1 -6.91 -24.56 13.88
CA MET A 1 -8.04 -24.52 12.91
C MET A 1 -9.20 -25.27 13.54
N SER A 2 -10.38 -24.67 13.63
CA SER A 2 -11.55 -25.33 14.24
C SER A 2 -12.10 -26.41 13.29
N VAL A 3 -12.92 -27.33 13.83
CA VAL A 3 -13.62 -28.33 13.02
C VAL A 3 -14.53 -27.66 11.99
N GLU A 4 -15.20 -26.58 12.38
CA GLU A 4 -16.05 -25.78 11.49
C GLU A 4 -15.25 -25.18 10.33
N SER A 5 -14.05 -24.64 10.59
CA SER A 5 -13.19 -24.11 9.52
C SER A 5 -12.71 -25.20 8.56
N LEU A 6 -12.47 -26.42 9.05
CA LEU A 6 -12.10 -27.56 8.20
C LEU A 6 -13.26 -27.96 7.29
N LEU A 7 -14.48 -28.02 7.82
CA LEU A 7 -15.68 -28.35 7.04
C LEU A 7 -15.95 -27.30 5.96
N ALA A 8 -15.84 -26.01 6.29
CA ALA A 8 -15.98 -24.94 5.31
C ALA A 8 -14.90 -25.01 4.21
N LEU A 9 -13.66 -25.39 4.57
CA LEU A 9 -12.58 -25.57 3.61
C LEU A 9 -12.85 -26.75 2.67
N ASP A 10 -13.35 -27.86 3.23
CA ASP A 10 -13.71 -29.05 2.46
C ASP A 10 -14.88 -28.78 1.52
N GLU A 11 -15.89 -28.03 1.96
CA GLU A 11 -17.01 -27.61 1.13
C GLU A 11 -16.54 -26.71 -0.02
N ALA A 12 -15.62 -25.78 0.23
CA ALA A 12 -15.04 -24.94 -0.82
C ALA A 12 -14.25 -25.77 -1.86
N ILE A 13 -13.56 -26.83 -1.43
CA ILE A 13 -12.87 -27.76 -2.34
C ILE A 13 -13.88 -28.60 -3.13
N ALA A 14 -14.91 -29.14 -2.46
CA ALA A 14 -15.96 -29.92 -3.11
C ALA A 14 -16.75 -29.09 -4.14
N GLY A 15 -16.93 -27.80 -3.86
CA GLY A 15 -17.52 -26.82 -4.78
C GLY A 15 -16.58 -26.36 -5.91
N GLY A 16 -15.35 -26.89 -5.98
CA GLY A 16 -14.38 -26.60 -7.03
C GLY A 16 -13.68 -25.25 -6.92
N ARG A 17 -13.87 -24.52 -5.80
CA ARG A 17 -13.19 -23.24 -5.56
C ARG A 17 -11.68 -23.41 -5.42
N PHE A 18 -11.25 -24.51 -4.84
CA PHE A 18 -9.84 -24.85 -4.67
C PHE A 18 -9.57 -26.29 -5.09
N THR A 19 -8.41 -26.52 -5.68
CA THR A 19 -7.99 -27.85 -6.15
C THR A 19 -7.56 -28.79 -5.02
N SER A 20 -7.20 -28.23 -3.86
CA SER A 20 -6.80 -28.98 -2.66
C SER A 20 -6.80 -28.08 -1.43
N ARG A 21 -6.75 -28.69 -0.23
CA ARG A 21 -6.54 -27.95 1.04
C ARG A 21 -5.23 -27.15 1.02
N ALA A 22 -4.17 -27.71 0.43
CA ALA A 22 -2.89 -27.03 0.32
C ALA A 22 -2.97 -25.79 -0.58
N ALA A 23 -3.71 -25.86 -1.70
CA ALA A 23 -3.94 -24.71 -2.57
C ALA A 23 -4.71 -23.60 -1.84
N ALA A 24 -5.80 -23.97 -1.14
CA ALA A 24 -6.59 -23.03 -0.36
C ALA A 24 -5.79 -22.35 0.76
N LEU A 25 -4.92 -23.10 1.45
CA LEU A 25 -4.05 -22.56 2.49
C LEU A 25 -2.97 -21.62 1.94
N ARG A 26 -2.39 -21.93 0.78
CA ARG A 26 -1.43 -21.01 0.13
C ARG A 26 -2.09 -19.70 -0.26
N GLU A 27 -3.25 -19.77 -0.91
CA GLU A 27 -3.98 -18.56 -1.30
C GLU A 27 -4.40 -17.72 -0.08
N GLY A 28 -4.85 -18.37 1.00
CA GLY A 28 -5.15 -17.70 2.25
C GLY A 28 -3.92 -17.04 2.89
N LEU A 29 -2.76 -17.69 2.83
CA LEU A 29 -1.49 -17.14 3.32
C LEU A 29 -1.04 -15.94 2.49
N ASP A 30 -1.09 -16.04 1.16
CA ASP A 30 -0.71 -14.94 0.26
C ASP A 30 -1.56 -13.70 0.54
N ARG A 31 -2.88 -13.90 0.71
CA ARG A 31 -3.80 -12.81 1.07
C ARG A 31 -3.47 -12.18 2.43
N LEU A 32 -3.17 -13.00 3.44
CA LEU A 32 -2.80 -12.51 4.76
C LEU A 32 -1.50 -11.68 4.72
N LEU A 33 -0.53 -12.10 3.92
CA LEU A 33 0.73 -11.38 3.74
C LEU A 33 0.51 -10.04 3.03
N ASP A 34 -0.37 -9.99 2.03
CA ASP A 34 -0.73 -8.74 1.35
C ASP A 34 -1.46 -7.77 2.29
N GLU A 35 -2.40 -8.26 3.09
CA GLU A 35 -3.12 -7.45 4.09
C GLU A 35 -2.15 -6.86 5.13
N GLU A 36 -1.19 -7.66 5.61
CA GLU A 36 -0.16 -7.21 6.55
C GLU A 36 0.80 -6.19 5.91
N ARG A 37 1.17 -6.38 4.63
CA ARG A 37 1.96 -5.40 3.89
C ARG A 37 1.22 -4.07 3.77
N ASN A 38 -0.05 -4.09 3.40
CA ASN A 38 -0.86 -2.88 3.27
C ASN A 38 -1.02 -2.16 4.60
N ARG A 39 -1.28 -2.90 5.69
CA ARG A 39 -1.32 -2.33 7.05
C ARG A 39 -0.03 -1.60 7.42
N ARG A 40 1.14 -2.17 7.07
CA ARG A 40 2.44 -1.52 7.33
C ARG A 40 2.63 -0.25 6.52
N ILE A 41 2.16 -0.24 5.27
CA ILE A 41 2.18 0.94 4.41
C ILE A 41 1.30 2.03 4.99
N ASP A 42 0.04 1.71 5.34
CA ASP A 42 -0.91 2.65 5.93
C ASP A 42 -0.38 3.24 7.23
N GLU A 43 0.20 2.40 8.08
CA GLU A 43 0.82 2.83 9.33
C GLU A 43 2.06 3.70 9.10
N ALA A 44 2.87 3.40 8.08
CA ALA A 44 3.99 4.26 7.69
C ALA A 44 3.52 5.63 7.20
N TYR A 45 2.46 5.67 6.37
CA TYR A 45 1.82 6.91 5.96
C TYR A 45 1.29 7.69 7.16
N ARG A 46 0.52 7.04 8.05
CA ARG A 46 -0.03 7.66 9.25
C ARG A 46 1.06 8.29 10.11
N ARG A 47 2.17 7.58 10.34
CA ARG A 47 3.33 8.14 11.06
C ARG A 47 3.97 9.31 10.32
N GLY A 48 4.13 9.21 9.00
CA GLY A 48 4.65 10.29 8.16
C GLY A 48 3.82 11.57 8.28
N TYR A 49 2.51 11.47 8.11
CA TYR A 49 1.58 12.61 8.23
C TYR A 49 1.53 13.21 9.63
N LEU A 50 1.66 12.39 10.68
CA LEU A 50 1.73 12.88 12.05
C LEU A 50 3.06 13.59 12.36
N ALA A 51 4.15 13.18 11.71
CA ALA A 51 5.47 13.76 11.93
C ALA A 51 5.70 15.05 11.13
N SER A 52 5.21 15.08 9.89
CA SER A 52 5.19 16.28 9.04
C SER A 52 3.86 16.32 8.28
N PRO A 53 2.91 17.18 8.72
CA PRO A 53 1.68 17.39 7.98
C PRO A 53 1.97 17.79 6.54
N GLN A 54 1.14 17.33 5.60
CA GLN A 54 1.33 17.57 4.16
C GLN A 54 1.51 19.07 3.82
N GLU A 55 0.89 19.95 4.61
CA GLU A 55 0.99 21.41 4.51
C GLU A 55 2.44 21.91 4.66
N GLU A 56 3.27 21.22 5.44
CA GLU A 56 4.67 21.58 5.67
C GLU A 56 5.57 21.21 4.47
N TRP A 57 5.24 20.11 3.79
CA TRP A 57 5.91 19.63 2.57
C TRP A 57 5.52 20.46 1.34
N VAL A 58 4.21 20.69 1.14
CA VAL A 58 3.69 21.56 0.07
C VAL A 58 4.14 23.01 0.29
N GLY A 59 4.22 23.46 1.54
CA GLY A 59 4.67 24.82 1.87
C GLY A 59 6.13 25.05 1.49
N SER A 60 7.07 24.36 2.13
CA SER A 60 8.50 24.66 1.99
C SER A 60 9.11 24.09 0.71
N SER A 61 8.82 22.82 0.38
CA SER A 61 9.37 22.17 -0.82
C SER A 61 8.65 22.65 -2.08
N GLY A 62 7.35 22.96 -1.98
CA GLY A 62 6.60 23.59 -3.08
C GLY A 62 7.08 25.01 -3.38
N LEU A 63 7.32 25.86 -2.37
CA LEU A 63 7.90 27.19 -2.60
C LEU A 63 9.29 27.10 -3.23
N ALA A 64 10.14 26.20 -2.74
CA ALA A 64 11.51 26.04 -3.25
C ALA A 64 11.51 25.58 -4.72
N SER A 65 10.63 24.63 -5.06
CA SER A 65 10.47 24.15 -6.43
C SER A 65 9.92 25.24 -7.35
N PHE A 66 8.96 26.03 -6.88
CA PHE A 66 8.43 27.17 -7.62
C PHE A 66 9.47 28.27 -7.83
N ALA A 67 10.30 28.58 -6.83
CA ALA A 67 11.39 29.54 -6.97
C ALA A 67 12.45 29.07 -7.97
N ALA A 68 12.78 27.78 -7.98
CA ALA A 68 13.70 27.19 -8.95
C ALA A 68 13.15 27.24 -10.37
N PHE A 69 11.85 26.96 -10.55
CA PHE A 69 11.14 27.09 -11.82
C PHE A 69 11.24 28.52 -12.37
N VAL A 70 10.90 29.53 -11.57
CA VAL A 70 10.95 30.95 -11.98
C VAL A 70 12.36 31.37 -12.38
N ALA A 71 13.37 30.96 -11.60
CA ALA A 71 14.77 31.28 -11.91
C ALA A 71 15.25 30.64 -13.23
N ALA A 72 14.79 29.42 -13.55
CA ALA A 72 15.10 28.76 -14.82
C ALA A 72 14.44 29.48 -16.01
N GLU A 73 13.18 29.91 -15.86
CA GLU A 73 12.44 30.66 -16.87
C GLU A 73 13.10 32.02 -17.17
N GLU A 74 13.48 32.79 -16.14
CA GLU A 74 14.19 34.07 -16.30
C GLU A 74 15.57 33.91 -16.96
N ALA A 75 16.23 32.79 -16.73
CA ALA A 75 17.50 32.44 -17.36
C ALA A 75 17.35 31.94 -18.82
N GLY A 76 16.12 31.78 -19.32
CA GLY A 76 15.85 31.20 -20.63
C GLY A 76 16.22 29.72 -20.74
N ALA A 77 16.33 29.03 -19.60
CA ALA A 77 16.54 27.59 -19.52
C ALA A 77 15.18 26.85 -19.50
N ASP A 78 15.18 25.59 -19.90
CA ASP A 78 13.98 24.74 -19.80
C ASP A 78 13.71 24.41 -18.32
N PRO A 79 12.56 24.80 -17.76
CA PRO A 79 12.26 24.50 -16.36
C PRO A 79 11.74 23.06 -16.25
N LEU A 80 12.57 22.16 -15.73
CA LEU A 80 12.17 20.82 -15.29
C LEU A 80 11.74 20.83 -13.82
#